data_AF-A0A4Q3I2R3-F1
#
_entry.id   AF-A0A4Q3I2R3-F1
#
_cell.length_a   1.000
_cell.length_b   1.000
_cell.length_c   1.000
_cell.angle_alpha   90.00
_cell.angle_beta   90.00
_cell.angle_gamma   90.00
#
_symmetry.space_group_name_H-M   'P 1'
#
loop_
_entity.id
_entity.type
_entity.pdbx_description
1 polymer ?
#
loop_
_entity_poly.entity_id
_entity_poly.type
_entity_poly.pdbx_seq_one_letter_code
_entity_poly.pdbx_strand_id
1 'polypeptide(L)'
;MSCGSLYSDFRSPGSRNGVYQVTHPLTWQQAGQSDDKLREFFMPALIDLGACIIIQDTQQNYLLVANLPQVWSLQGVDAPSDASLFGDDVAAKLHTLKSEMTELGRKGHIEVTAGSDQVFEFRVQAVGVEGGNLHLVTTINDRSEERHRERLLRALLREVSHRSKNLLAIIQSIALQTARYSGSLDLFLHKFRGRLYSLSQSQDLITDSSWRGAYLFDLVQQQTEKYLPDNKHLVRMGGDNVLLTPNASLHVGLALHELVVNAVSHGSVMRSRLPIEVAANRVHVDWHDVLEIVWDEALIENDSVDVSEDGMRSHFGSTVLERVVPASVNGKARY
;
A
#
# COMPACT_ATOMS: atom_id res chain seq x y z
N MET A 1 -50.09 29.25 -8.04
CA MET A 1 -50.18 29.87 -9.37
C MET A 1 -48.77 30.04 -9.89
N SER A 2 -48.58 29.70 -11.15
CA SER A 2 -47.29 29.47 -11.83
C SER A 2 -46.77 30.71 -12.52
N CYS A 3 -45.44 30.76 -12.65
CA CYS A 3 -44.60 31.32 -13.73
C CYS A 3 -44.58 32.83 -14.03
N GLY A 4 -43.35 33.33 -14.23
CA GLY A 4 -43.05 34.66 -14.77
C GLY A 4 -41.54 34.87 -14.95
N SER A 5 -40.94 34.11 -15.86
CA SER A 5 -39.57 34.30 -16.39
C SER A 5 -39.49 35.59 -17.21
N LEU A 6 -38.48 36.43 -16.96
CA LEU A 6 -37.89 37.32 -17.98
C LEU A 6 -36.37 37.40 -17.81
N TYR A 7 -35.70 36.56 -18.61
CA TYR A 7 -34.34 36.76 -19.10
C TYR A 7 -34.31 38.04 -19.95
N SER A 8 -33.31 38.89 -19.75
CA SER A 8 -32.90 39.87 -20.75
C SER A 8 -31.38 39.88 -20.89
N ASP A 9 -30.96 39.42 -22.07
CA ASP A 9 -29.63 39.51 -22.64
C ASP A 9 -29.01 40.91 -22.52
N PHE A 10 -27.75 40.97 -22.10
CA PHE A 10 -26.85 42.02 -22.59
C PHE A 10 -25.52 41.38 -23.00
N ARG A 11 -25.34 41.21 -24.31
CA ARG A 11 -24.07 40.92 -24.96
C ARG A 11 -23.16 42.14 -24.90
N SER A 12 -21.88 41.88 -24.64
CA SER A 12 -20.76 42.84 -24.68
C SER A 12 -20.56 43.49 -26.05
N PRO A 13 -19.78 44.59 -26.09
CA PRO A 13 -18.67 44.68 -27.03
C PRO A 13 -17.34 44.85 -26.27
N GLY A 14 -16.33 44.10 -26.68
CA GLY A 14 -15.08 43.94 -25.94
C GLY A 14 -14.09 45.09 -26.05
N SER A 15 -13.11 45.12 -25.15
CA SER A 15 -11.70 44.90 -25.53
C SER A 15 -10.82 44.72 -24.28
N ARG A 16 -10.02 43.66 -24.32
CA ARG A 16 -8.72 43.39 -23.67
C ARG A 16 -8.32 44.24 -22.44
N ASN A 17 -8.37 43.60 -21.27
CA ASN A 17 -7.17 43.21 -20.51
C ASN A 17 -7.59 42.31 -19.33
N GLY A 18 -6.86 41.22 -19.12
CA GLY A 18 -7.18 40.20 -18.13
C GLY A 18 -7.15 40.76 -16.71
N VAL A 19 -8.33 40.90 -16.10
CA VAL A 19 -8.47 41.16 -14.68
C VAL A 19 -8.65 39.80 -14.01
N TYR A 20 -7.68 39.46 -13.17
CA TYR A 20 -7.77 38.36 -12.22
C TYR A 20 -9.10 38.46 -11.47
N GLN A 21 -9.93 37.45 -11.62
CA GLN A 21 -11.19 37.32 -10.92
C GLN A 21 -10.87 37.00 -9.46
N VAL A 22 -10.72 38.03 -8.63
CA VAL A 22 -10.66 37.89 -7.18
C VAL A 22 -12.04 37.39 -6.75
N THR A 23 -12.13 36.13 -6.35
CA THR A 23 -13.28 35.64 -5.58
C THR A 23 -13.35 36.49 -4.33
N HIS A 24 -14.26 37.47 -4.29
CA HIS A 24 -14.51 38.25 -3.08
C HIS A 24 -15.26 37.36 -2.07
N PRO A 25 -14.64 36.90 -0.97
CA PRO A 25 -15.44 36.47 0.16
C PRO A 25 -16.24 37.69 0.61
N LEU A 26 -17.58 37.60 0.59
CA LEU A 26 -18.45 38.65 1.11
C LEU A 26 -18.03 38.95 2.55
N THR A 27 -17.44 40.12 2.76
CA THR A 27 -17.12 40.64 4.09
C THR A 27 -18.16 41.71 4.38
N TRP A 28 -19.08 41.44 5.30
CA TRP A 28 -20.13 42.37 5.71
C TRP A 28 -20.08 42.56 7.22
N GLN A 29 -20.11 43.82 7.66
CA GLN A 29 -20.10 44.22 9.06
C GLN A 29 -21.23 45.21 9.31
N GLN A 30 -21.89 45.10 10.45
CA GLN A 30 -22.91 46.05 10.87
C GLN A 30 -22.25 47.40 11.23
N ALA A 31 -22.70 48.48 10.58
CA ALA A 31 -22.17 49.82 10.82
C ALA A 31 -22.30 50.23 12.30
N GLY A 32 -21.20 50.74 12.88
CA GLY A 32 -21.13 51.21 14.27
C GLY A 32 -20.56 50.23 15.31
N GLN A 33 -20.25 48.99 14.91
CA GLN A 33 -19.44 48.06 15.72
C GLN A 33 -17.95 48.43 15.60
N SER A 34 -17.23 48.60 16.71
CA SER A 34 -15.79 48.89 16.73
C SER A 34 -14.95 47.65 16.40
N ASP A 35 -13.90 47.80 15.58
CA ASP A 35 -12.98 46.73 15.20
C ASP A 35 -12.35 45.99 16.39
N ASP A 36 -12.19 46.66 17.54
CA ASP A 36 -11.66 46.05 18.76
C ASP A 36 -12.53 44.91 19.30
N LYS A 37 -13.86 44.96 19.12
CA LYS A 37 -14.76 43.86 19.53
C LYS A 37 -14.65 42.65 18.60
N LEU A 38 -14.32 42.87 17.33
CA LEU A 38 -14.16 41.78 16.37
C LEU A 38 -12.89 40.96 16.63
N ARG A 39 -11.83 41.60 17.13
CA ARG A 39 -10.59 40.90 17.55
C ARG A 39 -10.85 39.80 18.58
N GLU A 40 -11.81 39.99 19.49
CA GLU A 40 -12.20 39.00 20.49
C GLU A 40 -12.82 37.73 19.89
N PHE A 41 -13.40 37.82 18.68
CA PHE A 41 -13.97 36.67 17.96
C PHE A 41 -12.99 36.02 16.98
N PHE A 42 -12.04 36.78 16.43
CA PHE A 42 -11.05 36.26 15.49
C PHE A 42 -10.03 35.33 16.16
N MET A 43 -9.59 35.64 17.37
CA MET A 43 -8.56 34.84 18.05
C MET A 43 -9.03 33.40 18.35
N PRO A 44 -10.24 33.17 18.92
CA PRO A 44 -10.78 31.81 19.06
C PRO A 44 -10.94 31.08 17.73
N ALA A 45 -11.36 31.76 16.66
CA ALA A 45 -11.51 31.15 15.34
C ALA A 45 -10.17 30.73 14.73
N LEU A 46 -9.11 31.53 14.90
CA LEU A 46 -7.75 31.17 14.47
C LEU A 46 -7.19 29.97 15.24
N ILE A 47 -7.50 29.89 16.54
CA ILE A 47 -7.14 28.75 17.39
C ILE A 47 -7.86 27.48 16.92
N ASP A 48 -9.17 27.55 16.69
CA ASP A 48 -9.97 26.41 16.20
C ASP A 48 -9.54 25.93 14.81
N LEU A 49 -9.19 26.87 13.92
CA LEU A 49 -8.59 26.57 12.61
C LEU A 49 -7.19 25.96 12.71
N GLY A 50 -6.54 26.02 13.89
CA GLY A 50 -5.18 25.54 14.09
C GLY A 50 -4.12 26.28 13.28
N ALA A 51 -4.46 27.45 12.71
CA ALA A 51 -3.58 28.23 11.86
C ALA A 51 -2.84 29.26 12.71
N CYS A 52 -1.52 29.29 12.56
CA CYS A 52 -0.70 30.38 13.10
C CYS A 52 -0.65 31.51 12.08
N ILE A 53 -0.75 32.75 12.55
CA ILE A 53 -0.61 33.95 11.70
C ILE A 53 0.49 34.83 12.27
N ILE A 54 1.37 35.29 11.38
CA ILE A 54 2.42 36.25 11.68
C ILE A 54 2.27 37.41 10.69
N ILE A 55 2.29 38.64 11.20
CA ILE A 55 2.28 39.85 10.36
C ILE A 55 3.57 40.60 10.61
N GLN A 56 4.24 40.98 9.53
CA GLN A 56 5.45 41.78 9.55
C GLN A 56 5.32 42.99 8.61
N ASP A 57 6.08 44.05 8.91
CA ASP A 57 6.27 45.16 7.97
C ASP A 57 7.26 44.79 6.84
N THR A 58 7.54 45.73 5.93
CA THR A 58 8.52 45.54 4.84
C THR A 58 9.96 45.38 5.30
N GLN A 59 10.27 45.78 6.54
CA GLN A 59 11.57 45.61 7.18
C GLN A 59 11.65 44.26 7.94
N GLN A 60 10.61 43.43 7.83
CA GLN A 60 10.46 42.14 8.52
C GLN A 60 10.34 42.27 10.04
N ASN A 61 10.02 43.45 10.56
CA ASN A 61 9.72 43.62 11.98
C ASN A 61 8.37 42.97 12.30
N TYR A 62 8.29 42.25 13.41
CA TYR A 62 7.07 41.58 13.84
C TYR A 62 6.06 42.57 14.38
N LEU A 63 4.88 42.60 13.76
CA LEU A 63 3.73 43.36 14.21
C LEU A 63 2.73 42.49 14.97
N LEU A 64 2.63 41.21 14.60
CA LEU A 64 1.72 40.26 15.23
C LEU A 64 2.28 38.83 15.13
N VAL A 65 2.11 38.06 16.19
CA VAL A 65 2.20 36.59 16.19
C VAL A 65 0.97 36.06 16.91
N ALA A 66 0.20 35.20 16.27
CA ALA A 66 -1.02 34.61 16.80
C ALA A 66 -1.00 33.10 16.61
N ASN A 67 -1.36 32.36 17.67
CA ASN A 67 -1.52 30.90 17.67
C ASN A 67 -0.25 30.13 17.21
N LEU A 68 0.92 30.51 17.71
CA LEU A 68 2.18 29.86 17.38
C LEU A 68 2.19 28.38 17.85
N PRO A 69 2.58 27.41 17.00
CA PRO A 69 2.62 26.00 17.39
C PRO A 69 3.56 25.76 18.58
N GLN A 70 3.19 24.85 19.48
CA GLN A 70 3.93 24.58 20.72
C GLN A 70 5.40 24.18 20.49
N VAL A 71 5.73 23.60 19.33
CA VAL A 71 7.11 23.23 18.98
C VAL A 71 8.06 24.44 18.95
N TRP A 72 7.53 25.66 18.74
CA TRP A 72 8.27 26.92 18.74
C TRP A 72 7.90 27.83 19.92
N SER A 73 7.45 27.27 21.04
CA SER A 73 7.07 28.06 22.22
C SER A 73 8.24 28.92 22.72
N LEU A 74 8.01 30.23 22.86
CA LEU A 74 8.97 31.14 23.46
C LEU A 74 8.77 31.24 24.97
N GLN A 75 9.87 31.30 25.72
CA GLN A 75 9.86 31.82 27.09
C GLN A 75 10.48 33.22 27.10
N GLY A 76 9.63 34.25 27.29
CA GLY A 76 10.05 35.62 27.62
C GLY A 76 10.90 36.34 26.56
N VAL A 77 10.29 36.72 25.43
CA VAL A 77 10.95 37.56 24.41
C VAL A 77 10.20 38.89 24.27
N ASP A 78 10.91 40.01 24.45
CA ASP A 78 10.34 41.37 24.32
C ASP A 78 10.12 41.78 22.84
N ALA A 79 10.93 41.25 21.90
CA ALA A 79 10.79 41.49 20.46
C ALA A 79 11.19 40.24 19.64
N PRO A 80 10.24 39.51 19.03
CA PRO A 80 10.53 38.29 18.28
C PRO A 80 11.18 38.56 16.92
N SER A 81 12.00 37.61 16.47
CA SER A 81 12.60 37.51 15.15
C SER A 81 12.45 36.08 14.60
N ASP A 82 12.61 35.89 13.28
CA ASP A 82 12.55 34.54 12.68
C ASP A 82 13.60 33.60 13.32
N ALA A 83 14.82 34.10 13.57
CA ALA A 83 15.89 33.32 14.19
C ALA A 83 15.56 32.91 15.62
N SER A 84 15.02 33.84 16.43
CA SER A 84 14.61 33.52 17.80
C SER A 84 13.40 32.58 17.88
N LEU A 85 12.51 32.62 16.88
CA LEU A 85 11.29 31.81 16.87
C LEU A 85 11.53 30.41 16.30
N PHE A 86 12.25 30.31 15.18
CA PHE A 86 12.31 29.10 14.37
C PHE A 86 13.71 28.49 14.27
N GLY A 87 14.72 29.17 14.83
CA GLY A 87 16.13 28.81 14.68
C GLY A 87 16.74 29.27 13.35
N ASP A 88 18.07 29.28 13.29
CA ASP A 88 18.83 29.92 12.21
C ASP A 88 18.55 29.32 10.81
N ASP A 89 18.39 28.00 10.70
CA ASP A 89 18.14 27.33 9.41
C ASP A 89 16.80 27.73 8.79
N VAL A 90 15.74 27.72 9.60
CA VAL A 90 14.40 28.11 9.16
C VAL A 90 14.35 29.61 8.89
N ALA A 91 15.00 30.41 9.73
CA ALA A 91 15.08 31.85 9.55
C ALA A 91 15.78 32.24 8.24
N ALA A 92 16.87 31.56 7.88
CA ALA A 92 17.55 31.80 6.59
C ALA A 92 16.62 31.52 5.40
N LYS A 93 15.90 30.38 5.42
CA LYS A 93 14.93 30.02 4.37
C LYS A 93 13.78 31.02 4.28
N LEU A 94 13.24 31.43 5.42
CA LEU A 94 12.19 32.44 5.50
C LEU A 94 12.68 33.80 5.00
N HIS A 95 13.91 34.19 5.34
CA HIS A 95 14.48 35.44 4.85
C HIS A 95 14.59 35.46 3.32
N THR A 96 15.10 34.38 2.72
CA THR A 96 15.13 34.23 1.26
C THR A 96 13.73 34.35 0.68
N LEU A 97 12.76 33.58 1.20
CA LEU A 97 11.37 33.61 0.72
C LEU A 97 10.73 34.99 0.84
N LYS A 98 10.92 35.67 1.99
CA LYS A 98 10.34 36.99 2.27
C LYS A 98 10.98 38.09 1.43
N SER A 99 12.27 38.00 1.14
CA SER A 99 12.98 38.97 0.29
C SER A 99 12.41 39.05 -1.13
N GLU A 100 11.75 37.98 -1.59
CA GLU A 100 11.09 37.93 -2.89
C GLU A 100 9.70 38.59 -2.88
N MET A 101 9.11 38.86 -1.72
CA MET A 101 7.72 39.33 -1.58
C MET A 101 7.59 40.85 -1.76
N THR A 102 8.11 41.38 -2.87
CA THR A 102 8.19 42.83 -3.15
C THR A 102 6.92 43.40 -3.81
N GLU A 103 6.04 42.54 -4.32
CA GLU A 103 4.86 42.93 -5.09
C GLU A 103 3.57 42.52 -4.38
N LEU A 104 2.56 43.40 -4.42
CA LEU A 104 1.24 43.14 -3.85
C LEU A 104 0.63 41.86 -4.41
N GLY A 105 0.18 40.97 -3.53
CA GLY A 105 -0.47 39.72 -3.90
C GLY A 105 0.49 38.58 -4.24
N ARG A 106 1.81 38.82 -4.28
CA ARG A 106 2.80 37.74 -4.43
C ARG A 106 2.70 36.78 -3.24
N LYS A 107 2.80 35.49 -3.54
CA LYS A 107 2.72 34.38 -2.58
C LYS A 107 3.92 33.47 -2.77
N GLY A 108 4.37 32.90 -1.67
CA GLY A 108 5.39 31.85 -1.66
C GLY A 108 5.18 30.94 -0.47
N HIS A 109 5.79 29.76 -0.49
CA HIS A 109 5.73 28.84 0.63
C HIS A 109 7.00 28.02 0.76
N ILE A 110 7.26 27.54 1.96
CA ILE A 110 8.28 26.54 2.27
C ILE A 110 7.70 25.51 3.24
N GLU A 111 8.22 24.29 3.18
CA GLU A 111 7.96 23.29 4.21
C GLU A 111 9.17 23.12 5.10
N VAL A 112 8.91 22.99 6.40
CA VAL A 112 9.90 22.88 7.45
C VAL A 112 9.54 21.68 8.30
N THR A 113 10.54 20.87 8.64
CA THR A 113 10.39 19.81 9.64
C THR A 113 10.96 20.32 10.97
N ALA A 114 10.18 20.19 12.05
CA ALA A 114 10.55 20.62 13.38
C ALA A 114 10.20 19.54 14.42
N GLY A 115 10.84 19.62 15.59
CA GLY A 115 10.67 18.64 16.65
C GLY A 115 11.12 17.23 16.22
N SER A 116 10.35 16.21 16.55
CA SER A 116 10.69 14.81 16.28
C SER A 116 10.38 14.33 14.85
N ASP A 117 9.35 14.89 14.19
CA ASP A 117 9.00 14.67 12.76
C ASP A 117 7.75 15.50 12.35
N GLN A 118 7.51 16.65 12.99
CA GLN A 118 6.35 17.47 12.64
C GLN A 118 6.67 18.30 11.40
N VAL A 119 5.76 18.29 10.42
CA VAL A 119 5.94 19.03 9.17
C VAL A 119 5.00 20.22 9.17
N PHE A 120 5.56 21.40 8.99
CA PHE A 120 4.81 22.66 8.93
C PHE A 120 5.04 23.33 7.58
N GLU A 121 3.96 23.86 7.02
CA GLU A 121 4.02 24.68 5.82
C GLU A 121 3.90 26.15 6.20
N PHE A 122 4.92 26.92 5.86
CA PHE A 122 4.95 28.37 6.00
C PHE A 122 4.54 28.98 4.67
N ARG A 123 3.41 29.68 4.62
CA ARG A 123 2.94 30.42 3.44
C ARG A 123 3.11 31.90 3.71
N VAL A 124 3.90 32.59 2.89
CA VAL A 124 4.13 34.03 2.98
C VAL A 124 3.39 34.71 1.83
N GLN A 125 2.67 35.77 2.15
CA GLN A 125 1.99 36.62 1.17
C GLN A 125 2.26 38.09 1.45
N ALA A 126 2.54 38.84 0.38
CA ALA A 126 2.59 40.30 0.39
C ALA A 126 1.16 40.88 0.28
N VAL A 127 0.75 41.66 1.30
CA VAL A 127 -0.59 42.26 1.43
C VAL A 127 -0.47 43.76 1.62
N GLY A 128 -1.28 44.53 0.88
CA GLY A 128 -1.34 45.98 0.98
C GLY A 128 -2.46 46.40 1.92
N VAL A 129 -2.19 47.42 2.74
CA VAL A 129 -3.18 48.02 3.64
C VAL A 129 -3.57 49.41 3.11
N GLU A 130 -4.79 49.89 3.42
CA GLU A 130 -5.21 51.26 3.11
C GLU A 130 -4.17 52.25 3.66
N GLY A 131 -3.56 53.03 2.76
CA GLY A 131 -2.40 53.89 3.06
C GLY A 131 -1.13 53.57 2.26
N GLY A 132 -1.10 52.46 1.51
CA GLY A 132 -0.05 52.15 0.53
C GLY A 132 1.16 51.38 1.07
N ASN A 133 1.15 51.02 2.36
CA ASN A 133 2.21 50.21 2.96
C ASN A 133 1.98 48.71 2.74
N LEU A 134 3.04 48.03 2.31
CA LEU A 134 3.05 46.58 2.14
C LEU A 134 3.38 45.89 3.46
N HIS A 135 2.73 44.77 3.73
CA HIS A 135 2.96 43.91 4.88
C HIS A 135 3.15 42.47 4.41
N LEU A 136 3.92 41.71 5.17
CA LEU A 136 4.07 40.27 4.95
C LEU A 136 3.17 39.53 5.93
N VAL A 137 2.27 38.72 5.40
CA VAL A 137 1.42 37.83 6.18
C VAL A 137 1.96 36.41 6.00
N THR A 138 2.43 35.81 7.09
CA THR A 138 2.85 34.40 7.11
C THR A 138 1.80 33.57 7.81
N THR A 139 1.29 32.53 7.16
CA THR A 139 0.45 31.51 7.77
C THR A 139 1.27 30.23 7.97
N ILE A 140 1.22 29.63 9.15
CA ILE A 140 1.85 28.33 9.40
C ILE A 140 0.75 27.30 9.62
N ASN A 141 0.76 26.26 8.80
CA ASN A 141 -0.19 25.15 8.88
C ASN A 141 0.54 23.86 9.23
N ASP A 142 -0.03 23.09 10.16
CA ASP A 142 0.46 21.73 10.43
C ASP A 142 0.08 20.79 9.27
N ARG A 143 1.11 20.19 8.66
CA ARG A 143 1.00 19.22 7.56
C ARG A 143 1.41 17.81 7.98
N SER A 144 1.71 17.60 9.26
CA SER A 144 2.25 16.34 9.79
C SER A 144 1.35 15.16 9.46
N GLU A 145 0.05 15.28 9.72
CA GLU A 145 -0.90 14.18 9.47
C GLU A 145 -1.04 13.86 7.97
N GLU A 146 -1.07 14.87 7.11
CA GLU A 146 -1.12 14.64 5.67
C GLU A 146 0.16 13.99 5.17
N ARG A 147 1.32 14.52 5.55
CA ARG A 147 2.62 13.94 5.16
C ARG A 147 2.78 12.52 5.69
N HIS A 148 2.31 12.23 6.90
CA HIS A 148 2.28 10.88 7.45
C HIS A 148 1.39 9.96 6.61
N ARG A 149 0.16 10.38 6.29
CA ARG A 149 -0.76 9.62 5.43
C ARG A 149 -0.17 9.37 4.04
N GLU A 150 0.43 10.38 3.41
CA GLU A 150 1.11 10.25 2.12
C GLU A 150 2.26 9.24 2.17
N ARG A 151 3.10 9.30 3.22
CA ARG A 151 4.21 8.35 3.40
C ARG A 151 3.69 6.92 3.59
N LEU A 152 2.64 6.74 4.39
CA LEU A 152 1.99 5.45 4.61
C LEU A 152 1.42 4.89 3.30
N LEU A 153 0.66 5.69 2.56
CA LEU A 153 0.11 5.30 1.26
C LEU A 153 1.21 4.91 0.27
N ARG A 154 2.30 5.69 0.18
CA ARG A 154 3.45 5.36 -0.68
C ARG A 154 4.14 4.06 -0.25
N ALA A 155 4.23 3.79 1.05
CA ALA A 155 4.79 2.53 1.54
C ALA A 155 3.91 1.33 1.14
N LEU A 156 2.59 1.44 1.33
CA LEU A 156 1.62 0.40 0.94
C LEU A 156 1.64 0.14 -0.57
N LEU A 157 1.68 1.20 -1.39
CA LEU A 157 1.77 1.06 -2.86
C LEU A 157 3.07 0.35 -3.28
N ARG A 158 4.20 0.65 -2.63
CA ARG A 158 5.47 -0.06 -2.89
C ARG A 158 5.38 -1.53 -2.52
N GLU A 159 4.76 -1.85 -1.39
CA GLU A 159 4.56 -3.22 -0.95
C GLU A 159 3.67 -4.01 -1.91
N VAL A 160 2.54 -3.45 -2.35
CA VAL A 160 1.67 -4.05 -3.37
C VAL A 160 2.45 -4.28 -4.68
N SER A 161 3.22 -3.28 -5.13
CA SER A 161 4.06 -3.43 -6.33
C SER A 161 5.08 -4.55 -6.19
N HIS A 162 5.75 -4.65 -5.04
CA HIS A 162 6.70 -5.73 -4.76
C HIS A 162 6.02 -7.11 -4.80
N ARG A 163 4.86 -7.26 -4.16
CA ARG A 163 4.09 -8.51 -4.17
C ARG A 163 3.63 -8.90 -5.58
N SER A 164 3.18 -7.93 -6.38
CA SER A 164 2.80 -8.15 -7.78
C SER A 164 3.99 -8.64 -8.62
N LYS A 165 5.17 -8.03 -8.46
CA LYS A 165 6.40 -8.48 -9.13
C LYS A 165 6.77 -9.90 -8.72
N ASN A 166 6.63 -10.24 -7.44
CA ASN A 166 6.88 -11.60 -6.97
C ASN A 166 5.95 -12.63 -7.62
N LEU A 167 4.63 -12.34 -7.66
CA LEU A 167 3.66 -13.24 -8.29
C LEU A 167 3.93 -13.42 -9.79
N LEU A 168 4.27 -12.33 -10.50
CA LEU A 168 4.62 -12.39 -11.92
C LEU A 168 5.87 -13.25 -12.17
N ALA A 169 6.88 -13.15 -11.30
CA ALA A 169 8.07 -13.99 -11.39
C ALA A 169 7.74 -15.48 -11.20
N ILE A 170 6.86 -15.82 -10.25
CA ILE A 170 6.37 -17.18 -10.04
C ILE A 170 5.64 -17.69 -11.29
N ILE A 171 4.72 -16.90 -11.85
CA ILE A 171 3.99 -17.27 -13.07
C ILE A 171 4.94 -17.50 -14.25
N GLN A 172 5.94 -16.63 -14.43
CA GLN A 172 6.96 -16.81 -15.48
C GLN A 172 7.76 -18.10 -15.28
N SER A 173 8.16 -18.42 -14.04
CA SER A 173 8.86 -19.67 -13.72
C SER A 173 8.01 -20.88 -14.08
N ILE A 174 6.74 -20.90 -13.67
CA ILE A 174 5.79 -21.98 -13.98
C ILE A 174 5.64 -22.13 -15.50
N ALA A 175 5.48 -21.02 -16.25
CA ALA A 175 5.34 -21.05 -17.70
C ALA A 175 6.59 -21.67 -18.38
N LEU A 176 7.78 -21.17 -18.03
CA LEU A 176 9.05 -21.64 -18.61
C LEU A 176 9.27 -23.13 -18.35
N GLN A 177 9.00 -23.58 -17.14
CA GLN A 177 9.16 -25.00 -16.81
C GLN A 177 8.09 -25.84 -17.49
N THR A 178 6.84 -25.37 -17.56
CA THR A 178 5.77 -26.13 -18.19
C THR A 178 6.08 -26.33 -19.67
N ALA A 179 6.61 -25.30 -20.33
CA ALA A 179 7.04 -25.37 -21.73
C ALA A 179 8.17 -26.39 -21.94
N ARG A 180 9.20 -26.39 -21.09
CA ARG A 180 10.36 -27.31 -21.22
C ARG A 180 9.99 -28.79 -21.21
N TYR A 181 8.93 -29.16 -20.52
CA TYR A 181 8.52 -30.56 -20.31
C TYR A 181 7.18 -30.91 -20.97
N SER A 182 6.65 -30.04 -21.83
CA SER A 182 5.46 -30.33 -22.62
C SER A 182 5.85 -30.71 -24.04
N GLY A 183 5.50 -31.93 -24.46
CA GLY A 183 5.78 -32.42 -25.82
C GLY A 183 4.87 -31.84 -26.90
N SER A 184 3.82 -31.10 -26.53
CA SER A 184 2.89 -30.44 -27.44
C SER A 184 2.29 -29.17 -26.84
N LEU A 185 1.76 -28.29 -27.69
CA LEU A 185 1.06 -27.07 -27.28
C LEU A 185 -0.19 -27.38 -26.44
N ASP A 186 -0.97 -28.39 -26.83
CA ASP A 186 -2.17 -28.77 -26.08
C ASP A 186 -1.85 -29.26 -24.67
N LEU A 187 -0.78 -30.06 -24.53
CA LEU A 187 -0.33 -30.53 -23.22
C LEU A 187 0.19 -29.37 -22.37
N PHE A 188 0.90 -28.43 -22.96
CA PHE A 188 1.32 -27.20 -22.30
C PHE A 188 0.12 -26.40 -21.79
N LEU A 189 -0.86 -26.10 -22.65
CA LEU A 189 -2.03 -25.31 -22.29
C LEU A 189 -2.85 -25.98 -21.18
N HIS A 190 -3.03 -27.30 -21.26
CA HIS A 190 -3.74 -28.06 -20.24
C HIS A 190 -3.04 -27.97 -18.88
N LYS A 191 -1.75 -28.30 -18.81
CA LYS A 191 -0.96 -28.27 -17.57
C LYS A 191 -0.82 -26.86 -17.00
N PHE A 192 -0.53 -25.88 -17.84
CA PHE A 192 -0.34 -24.49 -17.41
C PHE A 192 -1.62 -23.89 -16.82
N ARG A 193 -2.78 -24.16 -17.42
CA ARG A 193 -4.08 -23.73 -16.86
C ARG A 193 -4.38 -24.38 -15.51
N GLY A 194 -4.06 -25.66 -15.34
CA GLY A 194 -4.19 -26.35 -14.05
C GLY A 194 -3.39 -25.67 -12.95
N ARG A 195 -2.13 -25.35 -13.24
CA ARG A 195 -1.20 -24.69 -12.29
C ARG A 195 -1.58 -23.26 -11.98
N LEU A 196 -1.99 -22.48 -12.98
CA LEU A 196 -2.49 -21.12 -12.75
C LEU A 196 -3.72 -21.13 -11.86
N TYR A 197 -4.61 -22.11 -12.04
CA TYR A 197 -5.78 -22.25 -11.19
C TYR A 197 -5.39 -22.60 -9.74
N SER A 198 -4.47 -23.55 -9.54
CA SER A 198 -3.93 -23.88 -8.21
C SER A 198 -3.27 -22.69 -7.51
N LEU A 199 -2.51 -21.91 -8.27
CA LEU A 199 -1.85 -20.70 -7.78
C LEU A 199 -2.88 -19.64 -7.37
N SER A 200 -3.94 -19.45 -8.17
CA SER A 200 -5.05 -18.54 -7.84
C SER A 200 -5.72 -18.94 -6.54
N GLN A 201 -6.03 -20.23 -6.36
CA GLN A 201 -6.61 -20.75 -5.14
C GLN A 201 -5.74 -20.46 -3.91
N SER A 202 -4.44 -20.77 -4.00
CA SER A 202 -3.49 -20.48 -2.92
C SER A 202 -3.39 -18.97 -2.63
N GLN A 203 -3.48 -18.13 -3.67
CA GLN A 203 -3.50 -16.68 -3.55
C GLN A 203 -4.76 -16.15 -2.87
N ASP A 204 -5.92 -16.78 -3.07
CA ASP A 204 -7.16 -16.42 -2.37
C ASP A 204 -7.01 -16.63 -0.86
N LEU A 205 -6.49 -17.79 -0.41
CA LEU A 205 -6.22 -18.05 1.01
C LEU A 205 -5.25 -17.03 1.64
N ILE A 206 -4.21 -16.65 0.91
CA ILE A 206 -3.25 -15.64 1.35
C ILE A 206 -3.93 -14.27 1.47
N THR A 207 -4.82 -13.93 0.55
CA THR A 207 -5.51 -12.64 0.52
C THR A 207 -6.53 -12.55 1.67
N ASP A 208 -7.29 -13.62 1.89
CA ASP A 208 -8.27 -13.76 2.98
C ASP A 208 -7.61 -13.69 4.36
N SER A 209 -6.37 -14.17 4.48
CA SER A 209 -5.60 -14.11 5.73
C SER A 209 -4.89 -12.76 5.98
N SER A 210 -5.19 -11.74 5.18
CA SER A 210 -4.50 -10.44 5.19
C SER A 210 -3.00 -10.57 4.93
N TRP A 211 -2.63 -11.42 3.97
CA TRP A 211 -1.25 -11.68 3.53
C TRP A 211 -0.34 -12.29 4.59
N ARG A 212 -0.90 -12.89 5.63
CA ARG A 212 -0.11 -13.64 6.63
C ARG A 212 0.36 -14.99 6.08
N GLY A 213 -0.39 -15.55 5.14
CA GLY A 213 -0.10 -16.85 4.53
C GLY A 213 -1.31 -17.77 4.46
N ALA A 214 -1.09 -19.08 4.43
CA ALA A 214 -2.17 -20.06 4.46
C ALA A 214 -1.82 -21.22 5.40
N TYR A 215 -2.82 -21.74 6.10
CA TYR A 215 -2.64 -22.96 6.89
C TYR A 215 -2.47 -24.15 5.95
N LEU A 216 -1.61 -25.10 6.30
CA LEU A 216 -1.33 -26.27 5.46
C LEU A 216 -2.61 -27.07 5.16
N PHE A 217 -3.48 -27.27 6.16
CA PHE A 217 -4.69 -28.06 5.96
C PHE A 217 -5.69 -27.37 5.03
N ASP A 218 -5.77 -26.03 5.09
CA ASP A 218 -6.60 -25.25 4.18
C ASP A 218 -6.08 -25.39 2.73
N LEU A 219 -4.75 -25.38 2.54
CA LEU A 219 -4.14 -25.62 1.22
C LEU A 219 -4.47 -27.04 0.71
N VAL A 220 -4.28 -28.07 1.52
CA VAL A 220 -4.59 -29.46 1.14
C VAL A 220 -6.05 -29.60 0.77
N GLN A 221 -6.96 -29.07 1.59
CA GLN A 221 -8.39 -29.09 1.31
C GLN A 221 -8.73 -28.38 -0.01
N GLN A 222 -8.22 -27.18 -0.21
CA GLN A 222 -8.54 -26.37 -1.39
C GLN A 222 -8.01 -26.98 -2.68
N GLN A 223 -6.81 -27.58 -2.66
CA GLN A 223 -6.22 -28.24 -3.84
C GLN A 223 -6.90 -29.58 -4.16
N THR A 224 -7.42 -30.29 -3.17
CA THR A 224 -8.10 -31.59 -3.35
C THR A 224 -9.55 -31.44 -3.79
N GLU A 225 -10.25 -30.38 -3.36
CA GLU A 225 -11.70 -30.21 -3.57
C GLU A 225 -12.11 -30.24 -5.05
N LYS A 226 -11.32 -29.68 -5.95
CA LYS A 226 -11.61 -29.69 -7.39
C LYS A 226 -11.55 -31.09 -8.01
N TYR A 227 -10.67 -31.95 -7.50
CA TYR A 227 -10.39 -33.25 -8.10
C TYR A 227 -11.06 -34.41 -7.38
N LEU A 228 -11.41 -34.24 -6.11
CA LEU A 228 -12.06 -35.24 -5.26
C LEU A 228 -13.32 -34.68 -4.55
N PRO A 229 -14.26 -34.02 -5.26
CA PRO A 229 -15.40 -33.33 -4.63
C PRO A 229 -16.30 -34.29 -3.83
N ASP A 230 -16.54 -35.49 -4.36
CA ASP A 230 -17.39 -36.52 -3.73
C ASP A 230 -16.60 -37.49 -2.82
N ASN A 231 -15.27 -37.37 -2.82
CA ASN A 231 -14.35 -38.32 -2.19
C ASN A 231 -13.46 -37.66 -1.13
N LYS A 232 -13.95 -36.61 -0.46
CA LYS A 232 -13.19 -35.86 0.57
C LYS A 232 -12.63 -36.75 1.69
N HIS A 233 -13.31 -37.87 1.99
CA HIS A 233 -12.87 -38.85 2.99
C HIS A 233 -11.61 -39.64 2.59
N LEU A 234 -11.20 -39.57 1.32
CA LEU A 234 -9.97 -40.17 0.81
C LEU A 234 -8.73 -39.30 1.07
N VAL A 235 -8.86 -38.16 1.74
CA VAL A 235 -7.71 -37.34 2.17
C VAL A 235 -7.77 -37.17 3.68
N ARG A 236 -6.78 -37.72 4.37
CA ARG A 236 -6.64 -37.62 5.83
C ARG A 236 -5.47 -36.71 6.15
N MET A 237 -5.72 -35.70 6.97
CA MET A 237 -4.70 -34.76 7.42
C MET A 237 -4.33 -35.05 8.87
N GLY A 238 -3.03 -35.10 9.17
CA GLY A 238 -2.50 -35.38 10.50
C GLY A 238 -1.34 -34.44 10.87
N GLY A 239 -1.00 -34.41 12.17
CA GLY A 239 0.08 -33.59 12.69
C GLY A 239 -0.24 -32.09 12.81
N ASP A 240 0.76 -31.25 12.63
CA ASP A 240 0.72 -29.80 12.88
C ASP A 240 0.07 -29.03 11.71
N ASN A 241 -1.04 -28.34 11.98
CA ASN A 241 -1.61 -27.38 11.04
C ASN A 241 -0.87 -26.03 11.10
N VAL A 242 0.28 -25.95 10.45
CA VAL A 242 1.12 -24.75 10.50
C VAL A 242 0.68 -23.67 9.51
N LEU A 243 0.83 -22.40 9.91
CA LEU A 243 0.68 -21.25 9.02
C LEU A 243 1.95 -21.09 8.18
N LEU A 244 1.85 -21.39 6.89
CA LEU A 244 2.93 -21.18 5.93
C LEU A 244 3.00 -19.73 5.52
N THR A 245 4.19 -19.17 5.32
CA THR A 245 4.36 -17.82 4.77
C THR A 245 3.72 -17.71 3.38
N PRO A 246 3.40 -16.50 2.87
CA PRO A 246 2.81 -16.35 1.54
C PRO A 246 3.63 -17.03 0.43
N ASN A 247 4.95 -16.89 0.46
CA ASN A 247 5.82 -17.52 -0.54
C ASN A 247 5.78 -19.06 -0.44
N ALA A 248 5.84 -19.61 0.78
CA ALA A 248 5.74 -21.05 0.98
C ALA A 248 4.35 -21.59 0.59
N SER A 249 3.28 -20.84 0.89
CA SER A 249 1.90 -21.22 0.58
C SER A 249 1.69 -21.40 -0.93
N LEU A 250 2.21 -20.48 -1.76
CA LEU A 250 2.09 -20.58 -3.22
C LEU A 250 2.83 -21.81 -3.79
N HIS A 251 4.03 -22.10 -3.29
CA HIS A 251 4.86 -23.19 -3.80
C HIS A 251 4.42 -24.56 -3.25
N VAL A 252 4.08 -24.65 -1.96
CA VAL A 252 3.52 -25.87 -1.37
C VAL A 252 2.16 -26.16 -1.97
N GLY A 253 1.30 -25.14 -2.19
CA GLY A 253 0.03 -25.32 -2.91
C GLY A 253 0.22 -25.90 -4.31
N LEU A 254 1.25 -25.45 -5.04
CA LEU A 254 1.61 -26.01 -6.35
C LEU A 254 2.13 -27.47 -6.24
N ALA A 255 2.96 -27.80 -5.24
CA ALA A 255 3.37 -29.19 -4.99
C ALA A 255 2.16 -30.09 -4.72
N LEU A 256 1.27 -29.67 -3.82
CA LEU A 256 0.04 -30.39 -3.49
C LEU A 256 -0.83 -30.59 -4.74
N HIS A 257 -0.92 -29.58 -5.60
CA HIS A 257 -1.63 -29.71 -6.87
C HIS A 257 -1.04 -30.80 -7.77
N GLU A 258 0.28 -30.84 -7.96
CA GLU A 258 0.90 -31.89 -8.78
C GLU A 258 0.70 -33.28 -8.15
N LEU A 259 0.80 -33.41 -6.83
CA LEU A 259 0.52 -34.67 -6.12
C LEU A 259 -0.93 -35.12 -6.31
N VAL A 260 -1.90 -34.22 -6.14
CA VAL A 260 -3.33 -34.51 -6.36
C VAL A 260 -3.60 -34.92 -7.81
N VAL A 261 -3.06 -34.18 -8.77
CA VAL A 261 -3.22 -34.49 -10.20
C VAL A 261 -2.60 -35.85 -10.52
N ASN A 262 -1.43 -36.17 -9.96
CA ASN A 262 -0.80 -37.47 -10.14
C ASN A 262 -1.64 -38.60 -9.55
N ALA A 263 -2.09 -38.47 -8.30
CA ALA A 263 -2.92 -39.47 -7.62
C ALA A 263 -4.22 -39.79 -8.38
N VAL A 264 -4.85 -38.75 -8.94
CA VAL A 264 -6.11 -38.87 -9.71
C VAL A 264 -5.86 -39.43 -11.12
N SER A 265 -4.83 -38.95 -11.82
CA SER A 265 -4.53 -39.32 -13.20
C SER A 265 -3.94 -40.73 -13.32
N HIS A 266 -3.04 -41.09 -12.40
CA HIS A 266 -2.44 -42.42 -12.32
C HIS A 266 -3.29 -43.40 -11.52
N GLY A 267 -4.46 -42.97 -11.02
CA GLY A 267 -5.55 -43.83 -10.57
C GLY A 267 -5.26 -44.68 -9.33
N SER A 268 -4.17 -44.44 -8.59
CA SER A 268 -3.84 -45.16 -7.36
C SER A 268 -4.96 -45.03 -6.34
N VAL A 269 -5.42 -43.80 -6.09
CA VAL A 269 -6.46 -43.49 -5.09
C VAL A 269 -7.86 -43.88 -5.57
N MET A 270 -8.19 -43.61 -6.83
CA MET A 270 -9.53 -43.92 -7.36
C MET A 270 -9.78 -45.44 -7.49
N ARG A 271 -8.73 -46.23 -7.72
CA ARG A 271 -8.82 -47.70 -7.81
C ARG A 271 -8.69 -48.39 -6.45
N SER A 272 -7.79 -47.93 -5.58
CA SER A 272 -7.60 -48.54 -4.26
C SER A 272 -8.72 -48.19 -3.29
N ARG A 273 -9.34 -47.00 -3.45
CA ARG A 273 -10.23 -46.39 -2.45
C ARG A 273 -9.56 -46.30 -1.06
N LEU A 274 -8.23 -46.34 -1.01
CA LEU A 274 -7.47 -46.11 0.20
C LEU A 274 -7.24 -44.60 0.36
N PRO A 275 -7.25 -44.10 1.60
CA PRO A 275 -7.03 -42.69 1.84
C PRO A 275 -5.56 -42.32 1.56
N ILE A 276 -5.36 -41.14 0.99
CA ILE A 276 -4.09 -40.40 1.03
C ILE A 276 -3.92 -39.86 2.45
N GLU A 277 -2.75 -40.10 3.05
CA GLU A 277 -2.39 -39.50 4.32
C GLU A 277 -1.43 -38.32 4.08
N VAL A 278 -1.81 -37.15 4.56
CA VAL A 278 -0.98 -35.94 4.53
C VAL A 278 -0.66 -35.57 5.97
N ALA A 279 0.61 -35.70 6.36
CA ALA A 279 1.06 -35.39 7.71
C ALA A 279 2.09 -34.27 7.68
N ALA A 280 2.05 -33.39 8.69
CA ALA A 280 3.11 -32.41 8.90
C ALA A 280 3.63 -32.45 10.33
N ASN A 281 4.95 -32.48 10.49
CA ASN A 281 5.57 -32.53 11.80
C ASN A 281 6.73 -31.52 11.87
N ARG A 282 6.82 -30.76 12.95
CA ARG A 282 8.01 -29.98 13.26
C ARG A 282 9.11 -30.92 13.73
N VAL A 283 10.22 -30.95 13.00
CA VAL A 283 11.40 -31.75 13.33
C VAL A 283 12.63 -30.87 13.39
N HIS A 284 13.65 -31.33 14.11
CA HIS A 284 14.90 -30.59 14.27
C HIS A 284 15.99 -31.27 13.44
N VAL A 285 16.51 -30.58 12.44
CA VAL A 285 17.52 -31.10 11.50
C VAL A 285 18.68 -30.12 11.44
N ASP A 286 19.91 -30.61 11.63
CA ASP A 286 21.13 -29.80 11.57
C ASP A 286 21.06 -28.49 12.39
N TRP A 287 20.48 -28.55 13.60
CA TRP A 287 20.29 -27.41 14.51
C TRP A 287 19.23 -26.38 14.06
N HIS A 288 18.43 -26.71 13.06
CA HIS A 288 17.34 -25.88 12.56
C HIS A 288 15.98 -26.54 12.76
N ASP A 289 14.98 -25.74 13.13
CA ASP A 289 13.59 -26.17 13.12
C ASP A 289 13.09 -26.21 11.67
N VAL A 290 12.69 -27.39 11.23
CA VAL A 290 12.14 -27.62 9.89
C VAL A 290 10.75 -28.22 9.99
N LEU A 291 9.92 -27.92 9.00
CA LEU A 291 8.64 -28.57 8.82
C LEU A 291 8.81 -29.71 7.84
N GLU A 292 8.60 -30.94 8.29
CA GLU A 292 8.51 -32.09 7.42
C GLU A 292 7.04 -32.29 7.01
N ILE A 293 6.78 -32.30 5.70
CA ILE A 293 5.46 -32.60 5.13
C ILE A 293 5.58 -33.93 4.39
N VAL A 294 4.75 -34.90 4.77
CA VAL A 294 4.72 -36.24 4.17
C VAL A 294 3.38 -36.43 3.47
N TRP A 295 3.46 -36.86 2.20
CA TRP A 295 2.33 -37.35 1.42
C TRP A 295 2.51 -38.85 1.25
N ASP A 296 1.59 -39.63 1.79
CA ASP A 296 1.59 -41.09 1.70
C ASP A 296 0.37 -41.56 0.92
N GLU A 297 0.59 -42.38 -0.11
CA GLU A 297 -0.46 -42.97 -0.93
C GLU A 297 -0.21 -44.45 -1.17
N ALA A 298 -1.26 -45.26 -1.02
CA ALA A 298 -1.18 -46.69 -1.27
C ALA A 298 -1.28 -47.00 -2.77
N LEU A 299 -0.23 -47.60 -3.33
CA LEU A 299 -0.19 -48.10 -4.70
C LEU A 299 -0.66 -49.56 -4.75
N ILE A 300 -1.45 -49.93 -5.77
CA ILE A 300 -1.84 -51.33 -6.00
C ILE A 300 -0.80 -51.98 -6.92
N GLU A 301 -0.19 -53.09 -6.47
CA GLU A 301 0.92 -53.80 -7.15
C GLU A 301 0.61 -54.43 -8.53
N ASN A 302 -0.63 -54.37 -9.03
CA ASN A 302 -1.05 -55.11 -10.24
C ASN A 302 -0.80 -54.40 -11.58
N ASP A 303 0.22 -53.55 -11.67
CA ASP A 303 0.67 -53.02 -12.96
C ASP A 303 2.16 -53.29 -13.14
N SER A 304 2.49 -54.57 -13.36
CA SER A 304 3.61 -54.93 -14.24
C SER A 304 3.23 -54.65 -15.71
N VAL A 305 2.75 -53.44 -15.99
CA VAL A 305 3.02 -52.86 -17.30
C VAL A 305 4.51 -52.56 -17.25
N ASP A 306 5.22 -52.94 -18.31
CA ASP A 306 6.62 -52.63 -18.55
C ASP A 306 6.75 -51.10 -18.67
N VAL A 307 6.58 -50.39 -17.55
CA VAL A 307 6.83 -48.98 -17.40
C VAL A 307 8.34 -48.93 -17.25
N SER A 308 9.03 -48.87 -18.38
CA SER A 308 10.44 -48.49 -18.42
C SER A 308 10.66 -47.36 -17.41
N GLU A 309 11.77 -47.39 -16.67
CA GLU A 309 12.12 -46.36 -15.66
C GLU A 309 12.01 -44.91 -16.21
N ASP A 310 12.00 -44.75 -17.54
CA ASP A 310 11.73 -43.50 -18.27
C ASP A 310 10.26 -43.03 -18.28
N GLY A 311 9.27 -43.92 -18.20
CA GLY A 311 7.84 -43.57 -18.16
C GLY A 311 7.35 -43.09 -16.79
N MET A 312 7.99 -43.57 -15.72
CA MET A 312 7.73 -43.15 -14.33
C MET A 312 8.32 -41.76 -14.04
N ARG A 313 9.31 -41.35 -14.84
CA ARG A 313 9.75 -39.95 -14.97
C ARG A 313 8.70 -39.17 -15.77
N SER A 314 7.53 -38.90 -15.21
CA SER A 314 6.64 -37.86 -15.74
C SER A 314 7.33 -36.51 -15.53
N HIS A 315 8.11 -36.10 -16.52
CA HIS A 315 9.24 -35.15 -16.49
C HIS A 315 8.96 -33.76 -15.87
N PHE A 316 7.72 -33.40 -15.58
CA PHE A 316 7.40 -32.13 -14.93
C PHE A 316 7.04 -32.26 -13.44
N GLY A 317 6.15 -33.18 -13.06
CA GLY A 317 5.63 -33.25 -11.69
C GLY A 317 6.77 -33.44 -10.69
N SER A 318 7.67 -34.37 -11.00
CA SER A 318 8.93 -34.57 -10.25
C SER A 318 9.82 -33.31 -10.25
N THR A 319 9.94 -32.59 -11.37
CA THR A 319 10.76 -31.36 -11.40
C THR A 319 10.21 -30.27 -10.47
N VAL A 320 8.89 -30.07 -10.41
CA VAL A 320 8.30 -29.10 -9.47
C VAL A 320 8.49 -29.55 -8.03
N LEU A 321 8.24 -30.82 -7.74
CA LEU A 321 8.35 -31.40 -6.41
C LEU A 321 9.80 -31.43 -5.89
N GLU A 322 10.77 -31.77 -6.73
CA GLU A 322 12.16 -32.00 -6.31
C GLU A 322 13.07 -30.77 -6.45
N ARG A 323 12.73 -29.81 -7.33
CA ARG A 323 13.64 -28.67 -7.62
C ARG A 323 13.01 -27.32 -7.34
N VAL A 324 11.75 -27.11 -7.71
CA VAL A 324 11.13 -25.77 -7.67
C VAL A 324 10.69 -25.42 -6.26
N VAL A 325 9.86 -26.29 -5.69
CA VAL A 325 9.32 -26.07 -4.36
C VAL A 325 10.45 -26.07 -3.32
N PRO A 326 11.39 -27.02 -3.30
CA PRO A 326 12.49 -27.00 -2.35
C PRO A 326 13.36 -25.75 -2.44
N ALA A 327 13.72 -25.31 -3.65
CA ALA A 327 14.51 -24.08 -3.83
C ALA A 327 13.76 -22.84 -3.33
N SER A 328 12.44 -22.78 -3.52
CA SER A 328 11.63 -21.62 -3.12
C SER A 328 11.39 -21.50 -1.61
N VAL A 329 11.45 -22.61 -0.88
CA VAL A 329 11.26 -22.66 0.59
C VAL A 329 12.56 -22.91 1.34
N ASN A 330 13.70 -22.93 0.64
CA ASN A 330 15.01 -23.28 1.19
C ASN A 330 15.01 -24.64 1.91
N GLY A 331 14.30 -25.62 1.33
CA GLY A 331 14.10 -26.96 1.86
C GLY A 331 14.68 -28.05 0.97
N LYS A 332 14.29 -29.29 1.25
CA LYS A 332 14.61 -30.49 0.48
C LYS A 332 13.33 -31.26 0.21
N ALA A 333 13.26 -31.97 -0.90
CA ALA A 333 12.18 -32.91 -1.17
C ALA A 333 12.75 -34.23 -1.69
N ARG A 334 12.02 -35.30 -1.38
CA ARG A 334 12.19 -36.64 -1.95
C ARG A 334 10.80 -37.09 -2.36
N TYR A 335 10.61 -37.34 -3.65
CA TYR A 335 9.36 -37.80 -4.23
C TYR A 335 9.52 -39.26 -4.67
#